data_AF-A0A962ZJL5-F1
#
_entry.id   AF-A0A962ZJL5-F1
#
_cell.length_a   1.000
_cell.length_b   1.000
_cell.length_c   1.000
_cell.angle_alpha   90.00
_cell.angle_beta   90.00
_cell.angle_gamma   90.00
#
_symmetry.space_group_name_H-M   'P 1'
#
loop_
_entity.id
_entity.type
_entity.pdbx_description
1 polymer ?
#
loop_
_entity_poly.entity_id
_entity_poly.type
_entity_poly.pdbx_seq_one_letter_code
_entity_poly.pdbx_strand_id
1 'polypeptide(L)'
;MRRRTHSSSSPVMLLVLVAALLLQGCRITQIVPEGGAVVSASGQHACAAGATCVIELHGEDFSDTFTAVPAPGYRFMGWQQSPGSLCAGKTTPCALVDVPGSLTALEADTFLLPVFAPDDTPVSINSTSASGLYPFAYSPVTERPRVSGGDYAVFGVNDLGMHCVDLDGRIANILPPFQVLLGQVVLRGQRPVLNPPGIELAYSAASNPHDPILLKPAARRGIAPDGTLFKSNFWQGIVQGSYDAFYPPLVTPLSQPPFAVTEDLGLPVPDAEQLYLGGNGVVGDGDESLTAQQQAMPGVGAPLVANTPQVIHDHYDNKP
;
A
#
# COMPACT_ATOMS: atom_id res chain seq x y z
N MET A 1 -24.38 -63.72 78.49
CA MET A 1 -24.49 -62.40 79.14
C MET A 1 -24.73 -61.33 78.06
N ARG A 2 -25.85 -60.58 78.17
CA ARG A 2 -26.18 -59.22 77.67
C ARG A 2 -25.71 -58.77 76.26
N ARG A 3 -26.62 -58.50 75.30
CA ARG A 3 -27.34 -57.20 75.01
C ARG A 3 -26.36 -56.07 74.64
N ARG A 4 -26.44 -55.30 73.53
CA ARG A 4 -27.55 -54.52 72.90
C ARG A 4 -26.99 -53.86 71.59
N THR A 5 -27.61 -53.97 70.41
CA THR A 5 -28.59 -53.07 69.71
C THR A 5 -28.08 -51.75 69.08
N HIS A 6 -28.63 -51.51 67.87
CA HIS A 6 -28.85 -50.26 67.09
C HIS A 6 -27.71 -49.78 66.17
N SER A 7 -27.87 -49.76 64.82
CA SER A 7 -28.87 -49.08 63.94
C SER A 7 -28.48 -47.63 63.64
N SER A 8 -28.13 -47.33 62.39
CA SER A 8 -28.81 -46.28 61.60
C SER A 8 -28.27 -46.24 60.17
N SER A 9 -29.22 -46.33 59.25
CA SER A 9 -29.21 -45.90 57.85
C SER A 9 -28.66 -44.48 57.62
N SER A 10 -28.08 -44.25 56.44
CA SER A 10 -28.57 -43.22 55.50
C SER A 10 -27.88 -43.28 54.12
N PRO A 11 -28.55 -42.75 53.07
CA PRO A 11 -28.37 -43.14 51.67
C PRO A 11 -27.66 -42.04 50.86
N VAL A 12 -27.59 -42.23 49.54
CA VAL A 12 -27.28 -41.20 48.53
C VAL A 12 -25.80 -40.80 48.48
N MET A 13 -25.05 -41.46 47.60
CA MET A 13 -24.16 -40.71 46.73
C MET A 13 -24.09 -41.43 45.39
N LEU A 14 -25.13 -41.17 44.59
CA LEU A 14 -25.10 -41.29 43.14
C LEU A 14 -23.92 -40.42 42.68
N LEU A 15 -22.74 -41.02 42.55
CA LEU A 15 -21.57 -40.37 41.99
C LEU A 15 -21.87 -40.23 40.50
N VAL A 16 -22.47 -39.08 40.17
CA VAL A 16 -22.57 -38.58 38.82
C VAL A 16 -21.13 -38.53 38.29
N LEU A 17 -20.74 -39.52 37.48
CA LEU A 17 -19.66 -39.37 36.52
C LEU A 17 -20.11 -38.26 35.56
N VAL A 18 -19.91 -37.01 35.97
CA VAL A 18 -19.77 -35.91 35.01
C VAL A 18 -18.44 -36.19 34.36
N ALA A 19 -18.51 -36.86 33.20
CA ALA A 19 -17.42 -36.93 32.26
C ALA A 19 -17.03 -35.49 31.92
N ALA A 20 -15.99 -34.98 32.57
CA ALA A 20 -15.15 -33.97 31.96
C ALA A 20 -14.46 -34.66 30.77
N LEU A 21 -15.15 -34.72 29.63
CA LEU A 21 -14.50 -34.88 28.34
C LEU A 21 -13.61 -33.65 28.17
N LEU A 22 -12.39 -33.72 28.70
CA LEU A 22 -11.30 -32.91 28.21
C LEU A 22 -11.13 -33.35 26.75
N LEU A 23 -11.53 -32.49 25.81
CA LEU A 23 -11.28 -32.69 24.39
C LEU A 23 -9.77 -32.83 24.21
N GLN A 24 -9.30 -34.06 24.09
CA GLN A 24 -7.89 -34.36 23.83
C GLN A 24 -7.63 -33.96 22.37
N GLY A 25 -6.70 -33.05 22.15
CA GLY A 25 -6.43 -32.50 20.83
C GLY A 25 -5.36 -31.43 20.85
N CYS A 26 -4.82 -31.14 19.68
CA CYS A 26 -3.81 -30.09 19.48
C CYS A 26 -4.50 -28.73 19.49
N ARG A 27 -3.86 -27.76 20.15
CA ARG A 27 -4.34 -26.39 20.20
C ARG A 27 -3.31 -25.47 19.54
N ILE A 28 -3.75 -24.72 18.53
CA ILE A 28 -2.95 -23.63 17.95
C ILE A 28 -3.47 -22.33 18.54
N THR A 29 -2.67 -21.71 19.41
CA THR A 29 -2.98 -20.40 20.01
C THR A 29 -2.27 -19.30 19.23
N GLN A 30 -3.04 -18.42 18.62
CA GLN A 30 -2.54 -17.21 17.97
C GLN A 30 -2.55 -16.07 18.99
N ILE A 31 -1.39 -15.50 19.30
CA ILE A 31 -1.28 -14.32 20.18
C ILE A 31 -0.77 -13.18 19.31
N VAL A 32 -1.66 -12.29 18.91
CA VAL A 32 -1.37 -11.23 17.95
C VAL A 32 -1.24 -9.91 18.72
N PRO A 33 -0.04 -9.31 18.81
CA PRO A 33 0.12 -8.03 19.49
C PRO A 33 -0.51 -6.89 18.66
N GLU A 34 -0.58 -5.70 19.26
CA GLU A 34 -0.89 -4.48 18.50
C GLU A 34 0.13 -4.28 17.37
N GLY A 35 -0.30 -3.68 16.26
CA GLY A 35 0.55 -3.42 15.09
C GLY A 35 0.40 -4.38 13.91
N GLY A 36 -0.53 -5.35 13.97
CA GLY A 36 -0.88 -6.17 12.81
C GLY A 36 -1.89 -7.27 13.13
N ALA A 37 -2.31 -8.01 12.11
CA ALA A 37 -3.24 -9.13 12.20
C ALA A 37 -2.60 -10.42 11.66
N VAL A 38 -3.24 -11.56 11.91
CA VAL A 38 -2.95 -12.82 11.20
C VAL A 38 -4.15 -13.17 10.34
N VAL A 39 -3.90 -13.51 9.07
CA VAL A 39 -4.90 -14.06 8.15
C VAL A 39 -4.51 -15.46 7.74
N SER A 40 -5.49 -16.30 7.43
CA SER A 40 -5.27 -17.66 6.95
C SER A 40 -5.67 -17.80 5.48
N ALA A 41 -4.99 -18.67 4.73
CA ALA A 41 -5.31 -18.93 3.33
C ALA A 41 -6.71 -19.56 3.16
N SER A 42 -7.16 -20.32 4.16
CA SER A 42 -8.54 -20.85 4.24
C SER A 42 -9.60 -19.77 4.49
N GLY A 43 -9.22 -18.60 5.02
CA GLY A 43 -10.12 -17.56 5.51
C GLY A 43 -10.85 -17.90 6.82
N GLN A 44 -10.64 -19.08 7.40
CA GLN A 44 -11.39 -19.58 8.57
C GLN A 44 -10.72 -19.25 9.91
N HIS A 45 -9.44 -18.88 9.90
CA HIS A 45 -8.61 -18.81 11.10
C HIS A 45 -7.91 -17.46 11.26
N ALA A 46 -8.55 -16.38 10.82
CA ALA A 46 -8.04 -15.04 11.00
C ALA A 46 -8.05 -14.62 12.49
N CYS A 47 -7.04 -13.84 12.89
CA CYS A 47 -6.94 -13.27 14.22
C CYS A 47 -6.57 -11.78 14.14
N ALA A 48 -7.39 -10.94 14.79
CA ALA A 48 -7.25 -9.49 14.74
C ALA A 48 -6.07 -8.98 15.58
N ALA A 49 -5.67 -7.72 15.34
CA ALA A 49 -4.67 -7.03 16.15
C ALA A 49 -5.09 -6.95 17.63
N GLY A 50 -4.13 -7.14 18.52
CA GLY A 50 -4.35 -7.13 19.96
C GLY A 50 -5.17 -8.32 20.50
N ALA A 51 -5.53 -9.28 19.65
CA ALA A 51 -6.37 -10.41 20.03
C ALA A 51 -5.56 -11.69 20.33
N THR A 52 -6.20 -12.59 21.07
CA THR A 52 -5.76 -13.98 21.20
C THR A 52 -6.85 -14.88 20.64
N CYS A 53 -6.53 -15.70 19.64
CA CYS A 53 -7.46 -16.59 18.97
C CYS A 53 -6.98 -18.04 19.10
N VAL A 54 -7.90 -18.97 19.23
CA VAL A 54 -7.58 -20.38 19.45
C VAL A 54 -8.20 -21.21 18.33
N ILE A 55 -7.40 -22.09 17.73
CA ILE A 55 -7.84 -23.13 16.80
C ILE A 55 -7.72 -24.45 17.56
N GLU A 56 -8.84 -25.13 17.74
CA GLU A 56 -8.91 -26.45 18.36
C GLU A 56 -8.93 -27.51 17.25
N LEU A 57 -8.04 -28.50 17.35
CA LEU A 57 -7.96 -29.61 16.42
C LEU A 57 -8.17 -30.92 17.18
N HIS A 58 -8.94 -31.85 16.60
CA HIS A 58 -9.41 -33.07 17.28
C HIS A 58 -9.09 -34.35 16.51
N GLY A 59 -7.90 -34.39 15.88
CA GLY A 59 -7.40 -35.57 15.18
C GLY A 59 -7.75 -35.64 13.69
N GLU A 60 -8.25 -34.55 13.11
CA GLU A 60 -8.38 -34.36 11.67
C GLU A 60 -7.07 -33.91 11.00
N ASP A 61 -6.91 -34.24 9.73
CA ASP A 61 -5.84 -33.69 8.91
C ASP A 61 -6.00 -32.16 8.80
N PHE A 62 -4.90 -31.43 8.96
CA PHE A 62 -4.90 -29.97 8.96
C PHE A 62 -3.92 -29.42 7.93
N SER A 63 -4.39 -28.48 7.11
CA SER A 63 -3.54 -27.74 6.19
C SER A 63 -4.03 -26.30 6.07
N ASP A 64 -3.17 -25.35 6.41
CA ASP A 64 -3.42 -23.92 6.22
C ASP A 64 -2.10 -23.14 6.12
N THR A 65 -2.16 -21.93 5.56
CA THR A 65 -1.04 -21.01 5.53
C THR A 65 -1.42 -19.71 6.21
N PHE A 66 -0.71 -19.39 7.28
CA PHE A 66 -0.92 -18.16 8.04
C PHE A 66 0.01 -17.06 7.57
N THR A 67 -0.55 -15.88 7.34
CA THR A 67 0.20 -14.68 6.94
C THR A 67 0.02 -13.62 8.01
N ALA A 68 1.13 -13.13 8.56
CA ALA A 68 1.12 -11.94 9.40
C ALA A 68 1.00 -10.70 8.50
N VAL A 69 -0.03 -9.89 8.73
CA VAL A 69 -0.35 -8.68 7.99
C VAL A 69 -0.10 -7.46 8.90
N PRO A 70 1.00 -6.71 8.70
CA PRO A 70 1.27 -5.51 9.50
C PRO A 70 0.16 -4.46 9.32
N ALA A 71 -0.15 -3.75 10.39
CA ALA A 71 -0.98 -2.55 10.35
C ALA A 71 -0.19 -1.38 9.70
N PRO A 72 -0.86 -0.33 9.21
CA PRO A 72 -0.17 0.87 8.72
C PRO A 72 0.83 1.42 9.74
N GLY A 73 2.08 1.66 9.31
CA GLY A 73 3.16 2.14 10.17
C GLY A 73 3.92 1.05 10.94
N TYR A 74 3.65 -0.23 10.66
CA TYR A 74 4.35 -1.37 11.25
C TYR A 74 4.92 -2.30 10.18
N ARG A 75 5.93 -3.08 10.57
CA ARG A 75 6.50 -4.17 9.75
C ARG A 75 6.48 -5.49 10.51
N PHE A 76 6.31 -6.58 9.77
CA PHE A 76 6.45 -7.94 10.30
C PHE A 76 7.93 -8.29 10.40
N MET A 77 8.38 -8.56 11.62
CA MET A 77 9.78 -8.91 11.91
C MET A 77 10.05 -10.41 11.79
N GLY A 78 9.00 -11.23 11.76
CA GLY A 78 9.09 -12.69 11.74
C GLY A 78 8.22 -13.35 12.82
N TRP A 79 8.13 -14.67 12.75
CA TRP A 79 7.46 -15.48 13.77
C TRP A 79 8.39 -15.66 14.97
N GLN A 80 7.90 -15.40 16.18
CA GLN A 80 8.68 -15.43 17.41
C GLN A 80 9.31 -16.81 17.63
N GLN A 81 10.61 -16.80 17.97
CA GLN A 81 11.35 -18.01 18.29
C GLN A 81 11.27 -18.30 19.80
N SER A 82 10.30 -19.11 20.19
CA SER A 82 10.12 -19.62 21.56
C SER A 82 9.68 -21.09 21.55
N PRO A 83 9.83 -21.83 22.67
CA PRO A 83 9.32 -23.20 22.78
C PRO A 83 7.83 -23.27 22.43
N GLY A 84 7.44 -24.24 21.60
CA GLY A 84 6.06 -24.41 21.13
C GLY A 84 5.65 -23.47 19.98
N SER A 85 6.50 -22.52 19.56
CA SER A 85 6.21 -21.65 18.42
C SER A 85 6.26 -22.39 17.09
N LEU A 86 5.19 -22.28 16.32
CA LEU A 86 5.12 -22.69 14.93
C LEU A 86 5.86 -21.66 14.07
N CYS A 87 6.59 -22.16 13.06
CA CYS A 87 7.33 -21.34 12.09
C CYS A 87 8.38 -20.37 12.70
N ALA A 88 8.83 -20.65 13.93
CA ALA A 88 9.83 -19.88 14.66
C ALA A 88 11.00 -19.41 13.78
N GLY A 89 11.28 -18.11 13.82
CA GLY A 89 12.39 -17.47 13.10
C GLY A 89 12.15 -17.23 11.61
N LYS A 90 11.06 -17.75 11.02
CA LYS A 90 10.73 -17.46 9.63
C LYS A 90 10.17 -16.04 9.48
N THR A 91 10.52 -15.39 8.39
CA THR A 91 9.99 -14.07 7.97
C THR A 91 8.98 -14.18 6.83
N THR A 92 8.63 -15.40 6.44
CA THR A 92 7.67 -15.73 5.37
C THR A 92 6.36 -16.26 5.97
N PRO A 93 5.27 -16.37 5.16
CA PRO A 93 4.04 -17.02 5.60
C PRO A 93 4.30 -18.39 6.23
N CYS A 94 3.60 -18.68 7.33
CA CYS A 94 3.69 -19.92 8.06
C CYS A 94 2.76 -20.97 7.43
N ALA A 95 3.30 -21.76 6.50
CA ALA A 95 2.58 -22.86 5.88
C ALA A 95 2.68 -24.12 6.77
N LEU A 96 1.53 -24.58 7.25
CA LEU A 96 1.33 -25.89 7.88
C LEU A 96 0.63 -26.76 6.83
N VAL A 97 1.37 -27.64 6.18
CA VAL A 97 0.86 -28.42 5.03
C VAL A 97 0.84 -29.89 5.39
N ASP A 98 -0.25 -30.56 5.04
CA ASP A 98 -0.46 -32.01 5.22
C ASP A 98 -0.15 -32.48 6.65
N VAL A 99 -0.57 -31.73 7.67
CA VAL A 99 -0.40 -32.15 9.07
C VAL A 99 -1.38 -33.29 9.34
N PRO A 100 -0.92 -34.52 9.60
CA PRO A 100 -1.80 -35.67 9.73
C PRO A 100 -2.60 -35.61 11.04
N GLY A 101 -3.81 -36.18 11.00
CA GLY A 101 -4.71 -36.32 12.14
C GLY A 101 -4.05 -36.94 13.38
N SER A 102 -3.09 -37.83 13.20
CA SER A 102 -2.35 -38.43 14.31
C SER A 102 -1.55 -37.42 15.13
N LEU A 103 -1.10 -36.31 14.53
CA LEU A 103 -0.38 -35.24 15.23
C LEU A 103 -1.32 -34.21 15.84
N THR A 104 -2.44 -33.91 15.16
CA THR A 104 -3.46 -33.00 15.67
C THR A 104 -4.30 -33.64 16.77
N ALA A 105 -4.28 -34.96 16.92
CA ALA A 105 -4.86 -35.69 18.05
C ALA A 105 -4.00 -35.64 19.33
N LEU A 106 -2.73 -35.22 19.24
CA LEU A 106 -1.86 -35.12 20.41
C LEU A 106 -2.24 -33.90 21.26
N GLU A 107 -2.24 -34.07 22.58
CA GLU A 107 -2.40 -32.96 23.51
C GLU A 107 -1.10 -32.12 23.52
N ALA A 108 -1.09 -31.08 22.70
CA ALA A 108 0.03 -30.17 22.54
C ALA A 108 -0.46 -28.73 22.41
N ASP A 109 0.15 -27.84 23.18
CA ASP A 109 0.00 -26.40 23.04
C ASP A 109 1.05 -25.87 22.08
N THR A 110 0.59 -25.38 20.93
CA THR A 110 1.42 -24.74 19.92
C THR A 110 1.01 -23.30 19.72
N PHE A 111 1.97 -22.45 19.37
CA PHE A 111 1.75 -21.02 19.33
C PHE A 111 2.10 -20.44 17.96
N LEU A 112 1.25 -19.56 17.47
CA LEU A 112 1.51 -18.75 16.29
C LEU A 112 1.69 -17.29 16.73
N LEU A 113 2.94 -16.84 16.76
CA LEU A 113 3.35 -15.61 17.44
C LEU A 113 3.98 -14.63 16.44
N PRO A 114 3.22 -13.76 15.78
CA PRO A 114 3.80 -12.75 14.89
C PRO A 114 4.47 -11.64 15.70
N VAL A 115 5.65 -11.20 15.28
CA VAL A 115 6.33 -10.04 15.87
C VAL A 115 6.17 -8.85 14.93
N PHE A 116 5.58 -7.78 15.42
CA PHE A 116 5.48 -6.50 14.71
C PHE A 116 6.34 -5.45 15.40
N ALA A 117 6.94 -4.56 14.61
CA ALA A 117 7.66 -3.39 15.10
C ALA A 117 7.20 -2.15 14.34
N PRO A 118 7.23 -0.95 14.95
CA PRO A 118 7.06 0.30 14.21
C PRO A 118 8.02 0.32 13.02
N ASP A 119 7.52 0.74 11.87
CA ASP A 119 8.34 0.87 10.69
C ASP A 119 9.09 2.20 10.75
N ASP A 120 10.38 2.12 11.09
CA ASP A 120 11.32 3.23 11.16
C ASP A 120 12.18 3.35 9.90
N THR A 121 11.85 2.60 8.83
CA THR A 121 12.57 2.74 7.56
C THR A 121 12.38 4.16 7.01
N PRO A 122 13.48 4.88 6.70
CA PRO A 122 13.38 6.16 6.03
C PRO A 122 12.72 5.95 4.66
N VAL A 123 11.61 6.65 4.41
CA VAL A 123 10.89 6.60 3.13
C VAL A 123 10.73 8.03 2.57
N SER A 124 10.96 8.18 1.26
CA SER A 124 10.85 9.46 0.54
C SER A 124 9.48 9.59 -0.13
N ILE A 125 8.41 9.61 0.66
CA ILE A 125 7.04 9.57 0.12
C ILE A 125 6.21 10.84 0.33
N ASN A 126 6.68 11.79 1.12
CA ASN A 126 6.07 13.11 1.13
C ASN A 126 6.58 13.94 -0.05
N SER A 127 5.69 14.24 -1.00
CA SER A 127 5.91 15.35 -1.92
C SER A 127 5.70 16.63 -1.13
N THR A 128 6.61 17.60 -1.20
CA THR A 128 6.36 18.92 -0.62
C THR A 128 6.43 19.89 -1.78
N SER A 129 5.32 20.54 -2.14
CA SER A 129 5.32 21.69 -3.05
C SER A 129 5.33 22.99 -2.27
N ALA A 130 4.70 22.99 -1.09
CA ALA A 130 4.65 24.09 -0.17
C ALA A 130 5.88 24.13 0.75
N SER A 131 6.32 25.35 1.06
CA SER A 131 7.18 25.60 2.22
C SER A 131 6.35 25.44 3.50
N GLY A 132 6.97 25.03 4.60
CA GLY A 132 6.25 24.75 5.83
C GLY A 132 7.11 24.96 7.06
N LEU A 133 6.46 25.16 8.21
CA LEU A 133 7.16 25.24 9.48
C LEU A 133 7.75 23.85 9.80
N TYR A 134 9.07 23.76 9.84
CA TYR A 134 9.73 22.67 10.55
C TYR A 134 10.00 23.17 11.97
N PRO A 135 9.86 22.34 13.02
CA PRO A 135 9.80 20.88 13.01
C PRO A 135 8.38 20.32 13.17
N PHE A 136 7.55 20.36 12.13
CA PHE A 136 6.58 19.27 12.01
C PHE A 136 7.35 18.03 11.56
N ALA A 137 7.52 17.09 12.49
CA ALA A 137 7.96 15.74 12.15
C ALA A 137 6.82 15.08 11.38
N TYR A 138 6.73 15.36 10.08
CA TYR A 138 5.78 14.68 9.22
C TYR A 138 6.14 13.20 9.17
N SER A 139 5.24 12.36 9.66
CA SER A 139 5.30 10.94 9.39
C SER A 139 5.14 10.72 7.89
N PRO A 140 5.77 9.68 7.32
CA PRO A 140 5.46 9.24 5.97
C PRO A 140 3.95 9.12 5.76
N VAL A 141 3.47 9.64 4.63
CA VAL A 141 2.08 9.44 4.23
C VAL A 141 1.84 7.95 3.91
N THR A 142 0.64 7.47 4.18
CA THR A 142 0.31 6.04 3.99
C THR A 142 0.41 5.64 2.52
N GLU A 143 1.13 4.55 2.25
CA GLU A 143 1.20 3.91 0.93
C GLU A 143 -0.04 3.06 0.64
N ARG A 144 -0.40 2.99 -0.64
CA ARG A 144 -1.35 1.99 -1.09
C ARG A 144 -0.66 0.62 -1.14
N PRO A 145 -1.29 -0.45 -0.61
CA PRO A 145 -0.69 -1.77 -0.65
C PRO A 145 -0.52 -2.23 -2.10
N ARG A 146 0.61 -2.88 -2.39
CA ARG A 146 0.78 -3.57 -3.67
C ARG A 146 -0.14 -4.78 -3.71
N VAL A 147 -1.09 -4.79 -4.65
CA VAL A 147 -1.87 -5.98 -4.95
C VAL A 147 -1.04 -6.88 -5.87
N SER A 148 -0.72 -8.09 -5.43
CA SER A 148 -0.05 -9.10 -6.25
C SER A 148 -1.06 -10.14 -6.75
N GLY A 149 -0.90 -10.60 -7.99
CA GLY A 149 -1.78 -11.59 -8.61
C GLY A 149 -2.94 -11.01 -9.42
N GLY A 150 -4.00 -11.80 -9.62
CA GLY A 150 -5.14 -11.49 -10.48
C GLY A 150 -4.91 -11.84 -11.96
N ASP A 151 -5.87 -11.50 -12.82
CA ASP A 151 -5.77 -11.71 -14.27
C ASP A 151 -5.25 -10.47 -15.00
N TYR A 152 -5.03 -9.36 -14.30
CA TYR A 152 -4.61 -8.10 -14.90
C TYR A 152 -3.10 -7.86 -14.75
N ALA A 153 -2.55 -7.07 -15.67
CA ALA A 153 -1.25 -6.41 -15.56
C ALA A 153 -1.46 -4.92 -15.81
N VAL A 154 -0.73 -4.07 -15.09
CA VAL A 154 -0.79 -2.61 -15.25
C VAL A 154 0.60 -2.11 -15.59
N PHE A 155 0.69 -1.31 -16.64
CA PHE A 155 1.91 -0.62 -17.04
C PHE A 155 1.70 0.88 -16.83
N GLY A 156 2.49 1.46 -15.92
CA GLY A 156 2.59 2.90 -15.79
C GLY A 156 3.74 3.41 -16.64
N VAL A 157 3.49 4.41 -17.49
CA VAL A 157 4.52 5.16 -18.20
C VAL A 157 4.52 6.56 -17.61
N ASN A 158 5.69 7.02 -17.19
CA ASN A 158 5.86 8.41 -16.81
C ASN A 158 6.64 9.09 -17.93
N ASP A 159 5.94 9.87 -18.74
CA ASP A 159 6.61 10.75 -19.70
C ASP A 159 7.16 11.93 -18.92
N LEU A 160 8.34 11.70 -18.34
CA LEU A 160 9.02 12.61 -17.45
C LEU A 160 9.45 13.87 -18.20
N GLY A 161 8.70 14.95 -17.98
CA GLY A 161 9.20 16.30 -18.20
C GLY A 161 10.27 16.65 -17.17
N MET A 162 11.52 16.74 -17.63
CA MET A 162 12.62 17.24 -16.81
C MET A 162 12.78 18.73 -17.06
N HIS A 163 12.46 19.55 -16.06
CA HIS A 163 12.89 20.93 -16.05
C HIS A 163 14.09 21.08 -15.12
N CYS A 164 15.13 21.75 -15.60
CA CYS A 164 16.24 22.20 -14.80
C CYS A 164 16.11 23.71 -14.66
N VAL A 165 16.13 24.19 -13.43
CA VAL A 165 16.25 25.62 -13.13
C VAL A 165 17.57 25.85 -12.43
N ASP A 166 18.29 26.89 -12.83
CA ASP A 166 19.47 27.32 -12.06
C ASP A 166 19.05 27.86 -10.69
N LEU A 167 19.99 27.94 -9.74
CA LEU A 167 19.72 28.36 -8.36
C LEU A 167 19.07 29.75 -8.26
N ASP A 168 19.30 30.63 -9.24
CA ASP A 168 18.74 31.99 -9.28
C ASP A 168 17.49 32.13 -10.16
N GLY A 169 16.98 31.03 -10.73
CA GLY A 169 15.73 31.04 -11.51
C GLY A 169 15.85 31.63 -12.92
N ARG A 170 17.01 32.16 -13.33
CA ARG A 170 17.14 32.92 -14.57
C ARG A 170 17.27 32.06 -15.81
N ILE A 171 17.82 30.85 -15.65
CA ILE A 171 17.94 29.87 -16.72
C ILE A 171 17.04 28.70 -16.36
N ALA A 172 16.01 28.49 -17.17
CA ALA A 172 15.16 27.32 -17.14
C ALA A 172 15.33 26.55 -18.44
N ASN A 173 15.74 25.28 -18.34
CA ASN A 173 15.72 24.34 -19.44
C ASN A 173 14.59 23.36 -19.20
N ILE A 174 13.68 23.26 -20.15
CA ILE A 174 12.53 22.35 -20.07
C ILE A 174 12.72 21.31 -21.16
N LEU A 175 13.12 20.09 -20.79
CA LEU A 175 12.90 18.88 -21.59
C LEU A 175 11.43 18.50 -21.40
N PRO A 176 10.77 17.89 -22.43
CA PRO A 176 9.36 18.10 -22.77
C PRO A 176 8.50 18.55 -21.58
N PRO A 177 7.80 19.71 -21.63
CA PRO A 177 7.25 20.44 -20.46
C PRO A 177 6.26 19.73 -19.55
N PHE A 178 6.09 18.44 -19.71
CA PHE A 178 4.90 17.70 -19.43
C PHE A 178 5.29 16.57 -18.49
N GLN A 179 4.67 16.51 -17.31
CA GLN A 179 4.72 15.30 -16.49
C GLN A 179 3.36 14.65 -16.60
N VAL A 180 3.27 13.54 -17.33
CA VAL A 180 2.05 12.73 -17.40
C VAL A 180 2.37 11.31 -17.00
N LEU A 181 1.58 10.81 -16.06
CA LEU A 181 1.45 9.41 -15.80
C LEU A 181 0.38 8.85 -16.73
N LEU A 182 0.82 8.02 -17.67
CA LEU A 182 -0.02 7.22 -18.53
C LEU A 182 -0.16 5.83 -17.91
N GLY A 183 -1.32 5.22 -18.06
CA GLY A 183 -1.59 3.91 -17.47
C GLY A 183 -2.29 2.99 -18.46
N GLN A 184 -1.66 1.86 -18.74
CA GLN A 184 -2.24 0.83 -19.58
C GLN A 184 -2.59 -0.38 -18.72
N VAL A 185 -3.86 -0.78 -18.72
CA VAL A 185 -4.28 -2.06 -18.13
C VAL A 185 -4.39 -3.12 -19.21
N VAL A 186 -3.96 -4.34 -18.87
CA VAL A 186 -3.97 -5.50 -19.74
C VAL A 186 -4.63 -6.65 -19.00
N LEU A 187 -5.77 -7.13 -19.49
CA LEU A 187 -6.32 -8.42 -19.08
C LEU A 187 -5.49 -9.52 -19.74
N ARG A 188 -4.82 -10.33 -18.93
CA ARG A 188 -3.98 -11.44 -19.37
C ARG A 188 -4.84 -12.59 -19.91
N GLY A 189 -4.30 -13.27 -20.91
CA GLY A 189 -4.92 -14.44 -21.52
C GLY A 189 -4.14 -14.85 -22.75
N GLN A 190 -4.59 -15.90 -23.45
CA GLN A 190 -3.99 -16.29 -24.74
C GLN A 190 -4.07 -15.18 -25.79
N ARG A 191 -5.08 -14.31 -25.66
CA ARG A 191 -5.23 -13.07 -26.40
C ARG A 191 -5.45 -11.94 -25.37
N PRO A 192 -4.39 -11.20 -25.02
CA PRO A 192 -4.51 -10.11 -24.06
C PRO A 192 -5.50 -9.05 -24.55
N VAL A 193 -6.27 -8.47 -23.63
CA VAL A 193 -7.19 -7.36 -23.92
C VAL A 193 -6.62 -6.10 -23.26
N LEU A 194 -6.34 -5.09 -24.08
CA LEU A 194 -5.92 -3.76 -23.63
C LEU A 194 -7.15 -2.96 -23.18
N ASN A 195 -7.05 -2.21 -22.08
CA ASN A 195 -8.10 -1.33 -21.55
C ASN A 195 -9.50 -1.98 -21.52
N PRO A 196 -9.66 -3.16 -20.87
CA PRO A 196 -10.94 -3.82 -20.77
C PRO A 196 -11.97 -2.90 -20.09
N PRO A 197 -13.24 -2.91 -20.55
CA PRO A 197 -14.26 -1.99 -20.04
C PRO A 197 -14.55 -2.23 -18.56
N GLY A 198 -14.85 -1.14 -17.84
CA GLY A 198 -15.19 -1.19 -16.41
C GLY A 198 -13.99 -1.21 -15.46
N ILE A 199 -12.77 -0.96 -15.96
CA ILE A 199 -11.57 -0.77 -15.15
C ILE A 199 -11.17 0.70 -15.16
N GLU A 200 -10.95 1.27 -13.97
CA GLU A 200 -10.37 2.60 -13.77
C GLU A 200 -8.97 2.45 -13.17
N LEU A 201 -8.02 3.25 -13.64
CA LEU A 201 -6.67 3.31 -13.08
C LEU A 201 -6.48 4.60 -12.29
N ALA A 202 -5.75 4.49 -11.18
CA ALA A 202 -5.36 5.62 -10.36
C ALA A 202 -3.91 5.46 -9.88
N TYR A 203 -3.25 6.57 -9.59
CA TYR A 203 -1.89 6.62 -9.06
C TYR A 203 -1.83 7.36 -7.74
N SER A 204 -0.85 7.00 -6.92
CA SER A 204 -0.52 7.68 -5.66
C SER A 204 1.00 7.74 -5.51
N ALA A 205 1.51 8.57 -4.60
CA ALA A 205 2.92 8.52 -4.23
C ALA A 205 3.24 7.15 -3.61
N ALA A 206 4.46 6.68 -3.84
CA ALA A 206 5.02 5.45 -3.30
C ALA A 206 6.50 5.69 -2.96
N SER A 207 7.02 5.02 -1.94
CA SER A 207 8.44 5.10 -1.62
C SER A 207 9.23 4.02 -2.36
N ASN A 208 10.53 4.26 -2.51
CA ASN A 208 11.48 3.22 -2.88
C ASN A 208 12.46 3.03 -1.72
N PRO A 209 12.46 1.87 -1.04
CA PRO A 209 13.40 1.62 0.07
C PRO A 209 14.87 1.56 -0.39
N HIS A 210 15.11 1.47 -1.70
CA HIS A 210 16.44 1.53 -2.31
C HIS A 210 16.75 2.90 -2.94
N ASP A 211 15.97 3.94 -2.63
CA ASP A 211 16.23 5.28 -3.15
C ASP A 211 17.63 5.75 -2.69
N PRO A 212 18.56 6.06 -3.63
CA PRO A 212 19.90 6.50 -3.30
C PRO A 212 19.95 7.77 -2.41
N ILE A 213 18.88 8.56 -2.36
CA ILE A 213 18.78 9.73 -1.49
C ILE A 213 18.79 9.35 0.00
N LEU A 214 18.26 8.17 0.33
CA LEU A 214 18.18 7.66 1.71
C LEU A 214 19.57 7.33 2.27
N LEU A 215 20.53 7.04 1.38
CA LEU A 215 21.94 6.78 1.72
C LEU A 215 22.77 8.06 1.91
N LYS A 216 22.17 9.24 1.72
CA LYS A 216 22.87 10.54 1.78
C LYS A 216 22.29 11.41 2.91
N PRO A 217 22.76 11.29 4.15
CA PRO A 217 22.25 12.06 5.31
C PRO A 217 22.29 13.58 5.11
N ALA A 218 23.29 14.09 4.38
CA ALA A 218 23.44 15.50 4.03
C ALA A 218 22.51 15.97 2.90
N ALA A 219 21.71 15.09 2.31
CA ALA A 219 20.79 15.40 1.22
C ALA A 219 19.40 15.85 1.70
N ARG A 220 19.20 16.09 3.00
CA ARG A 220 18.08 16.90 3.54
C ARG A 220 18.23 18.38 3.14
N ARG A 221 18.38 18.63 1.84
CA ARG A 221 18.38 19.96 1.23
C ARG A 221 16.93 20.40 1.14
N GLY A 222 16.61 21.48 1.82
CA GLY A 222 15.23 21.94 1.99
C GLY A 222 14.93 22.46 3.39
N ILE A 223 15.91 22.53 4.29
CA ILE A 223 15.76 23.24 5.57
C ILE A 223 16.46 24.59 5.45
N ALA A 224 15.70 25.68 5.63
CA ALA A 224 16.23 27.03 5.68
C ALA A 224 17.05 27.26 6.97
N PRO A 225 17.89 28.30 7.04
CA PRO A 225 18.67 28.62 8.24
C PRO A 225 17.83 28.85 9.50
N ASP A 226 16.57 29.27 9.35
CA ASP A 226 15.61 29.44 10.45
C ASP A 226 14.96 28.13 10.90
N GLY A 227 15.38 27.02 10.30
CA GLY A 227 14.89 25.68 10.59
C GLY A 227 13.63 25.31 9.83
N THR A 228 13.01 26.19 9.02
CA THR A 228 11.79 25.86 8.27
C THR A 228 12.05 24.98 7.06
N LEU A 229 11.04 24.19 6.64
CA LEU A 229 11.08 23.50 5.35
C LEU A 229 10.92 24.56 4.25
N PHE A 230 12.01 24.81 3.51
CA PHE A 230 12.06 25.72 2.39
C PHE A 230 12.27 24.96 1.08
N LYS A 231 11.35 25.15 0.14
CA LYS A 231 11.48 24.64 -1.22
C LYS A 231 11.29 25.79 -2.20
N SER A 232 12.24 25.96 -3.12
CA SER A 232 12.06 26.83 -4.27
C SER A 232 10.93 26.23 -5.11
N ASN A 233 9.81 26.95 -5.23
CA ASN A 233 8.65 26.40 -5.89
C ASN A 233 8.61 26.86 -7.36
N PHE A 234 8.83 25.92 -8.29
CA PHE A 234 8.64 26.07 -9.73
C PHE A 234 7.32 26.79 -10.08
N TRP A 235 6.24 26.49 -9.34
CA TRP A 235 4.89 26.99 -9.59
C TRP A 235 4.72 28.49 -9.31
N GLN A 236 5.61 29.13 -8.54
CA GLN A 236 5.50 30.57 -8.22
C GLN A 236 5.65 31.49 -9.44
N GLY A 237 6.31 31.02 -10.52
CA GLY A 237 6.44 31.76 -11.78
C GLY A 237 5.17 31.72 -12.65
N ILE A 238 4.26 30.78 -12.42
CA ILE A 238 3.07 30.59 -13.27
C ILE A 238 2.16 31.82 -13.26
N VAL A 239 1.91 32.40 -12.09
CA VAL A 239 1.08 33.62 -11.95
C VAL A 239 1.71 34.85 -12.60
N GLN A 240 3.02 34.80 -12.91
CA GLN A 240 3.76 35.85 -13.59
C GLN A 240 3.86 35.59 -15.11
N GLY A 241 3.24 34.52 -15.61
CA GLY A 241 3.28 34.14 -17.03
C GLY A 241 4.64 33.63 -17.48
N SER A 242 5.53 33.21 -16.56
CA SER A 242 6.91 32.82 -16.88
C SER A 242 7.03 31.69 -17.92
N TYR A 243 5.97 30.89 -18.08
CA TYR A 243 5.94 29.77 -19.03
C TYR A 243 4.88 29.91 -20.13
N ASP A 244 4.06 30.97 -20.13
CA ASP A 244 2.96 31.13 -21.10
C ASP A 244 3.48 31.17 -22.54
N ALA A 245 4.67 31.74 -22.78
CA ALA A 245 5.28 31.80 -24.10
C ALA A 245 5.62 30.42 -24.71
N PHE A 246 5.70 29.35 -23.90
CA PHE A 246 5.98 27.99 -24.38
C PHE A 246 4.71 27.19 -24.70
N TYR A 247 3.53 27.74 -24.40
CA TYR A 247 2.26 27.07 -24.59
C TYR A 247 1.41 27.77 -25.65
N PRO A 248 0.59 27.01 -26.40
CA PRO A 248 -0.31 27.58 -27.40
C PRO A 248 -1.48 28.35 -26.75
N PRO A 249 -2.16 29.24 -27.49
CA PRO A 249 -3.31 30.00 -26.99
C PRO A 249 -4.47 29.16 -26.42
N LEU A 250 -4.57 27.88 -26.82
CA LEU A 250 -5.58 26.97 -26.29
C LEU A 250 -5.37 26.65 -24.79
N VAL A 251 -4.12 26.67 -24.35
CA VAL A 251 -3.70 26.26 -23.00
C VAL A 251 -3.36 27.48 -22.14
N THR A 252 -3.10 28.63 -22.76
CA THR A 252 -2.65 29.86 -22.10
C THR A 252 -3.76 30.89 -21.92
N PRO A 253 -3.64 31.74 -20.88
CA PRO A 253 -2.57 31.78 -19.88
C PRO A 253 -2.71 30.65 -18.86
N LEU A 254 -1.58 30.06 -18.43
CA LEU A 254 -1.57 28.90 -17.54
C LEU A 254 -2.21 29.20 -16.18
N SER A 255 -2.21 30.45 -15.75
CA SER A 255 -2.78 30.90 -14.48
C SER A 255 -4.31 31.06 -14.50
N GLN A 256 -4.99 30.85 -15.65
CA GLN A 256 -6.43 31.02 -15.80
C GLN A 256 -7.10 29.75 -16.36
N PRO A 257 -8.44 29.66 -16.30
CA PRO A 257 -9.16 28.58 -16.97
C PRO A 257 -8.78 28.48 -18.46
N PRO A 258 -8.74 27.26 -19.03
CA PRO A 258 -9.36 26.04 -18.49
C PRO A 258 -8.52 25.26 -17.48
N PHE A 259 -7.22 25.49 -17.38
CA PHE A 259 -6.32 24.69 -16.52
C PHE A 259 -6.05 25.31 -15.15
N ALA A 260 -5.94 26.65 -15.07
CA ALA A 260 -5.68 27.38 -13.83
C ALA A 260 -4.59 26.73 -12.96
N VAL A 261 -3.41 26.51 -13.54
CA VAL A 261 -2.27 25.81 -12.95
C VAL A 261 -1.88 26.46 -11.62
N THR A 262 -1.90 25.68 -10.55
CA THR A 262 -1.44 26.05 -9.21
C THR A 262 -0.33 25.13 -8.73
N GLU A 263 0.15 25.36 -7.51
CA GLU A 263 0.94 24.37 -6.78
C GLU A 263 0.18 23.02 -6.76
N ASP A 264 0.93 21.92 -6.74
CA ASP A 264 0.41 20.53 -6.75
C ASP A 264 -0.38 20.09 -7.99
N LEU A 265 -0.46 20.92 -9.03
CA LEU A 265 -0.98 20.50 -10.34
C LEU A 265 0.18 20.37 -11.31
N GLY A 266 0.20 19.31 -12.11
CA GLY A 266 1.11 19.18 -13.24
C GLY A 266 0.90 20.30 -14.25
N LEU A 267 1.87 20.49 -15.15
CA LEU A 267 1.64 21.35 -16.31
C LEU A 267 0.67 20.68 -17.29
N PRO A 268 -0.16 21.43 -18.02
CA PRO A 268 -0.98 20.85 -19.07
C PRO A 268 -0.11 20.21 -20.14
N VAL A 269 -0.55 19.09 -20.69
CA VAL A 269 0.22 18.26 -21.61
C VAL A 269 -0.61 17.98 -22.84
N PRO A 270 -0.07 18.19 -24.05
CA PRO A 270 -0.80 17.83 -25.25
C PRO A 270 -1.02 16.32 -25.35
N ASP A 271 -2.21 15.92 -25.76
CA ASP A 271 -2.46 14.55 -26.17
C ASP A 271 -1.76 14.32 -27.52
N ALA A 272 -0.68 13.55 -27.51
CA ALA A 272 0.09 13.28 -28.71
C ALA A 272 -0.66 12.41 -29.71
N GLU A 273 -1.50 11.47 -29.26
CA GLU A 273 -2.29 10.64 -30.18
C GLU A 273 -3.34 11.50 -30.88
N GLN A 274 -4.07 12.34 -30.14
CA GLN A 274 -5.05 13.23 -30.75
C GLN A 274 -4.42 14.28 -31.67
N LEU A 275 -3.21 14.73 -31.35
CA LEU A 275 -2.48 15.72 -32.16
C LEU A 275 -1.93 15.13 -33.48
N TYR A 276 -1.47 13.88 -33.49
CA TYR A 276 -0.80 13.29 -34.66
C TYR A 276 -1.62 12.24 -35.42
N LEU A 277 -2.51 11.53 -34.72
CA LEU A 277 -3.33 10.43 -35.27
C LEU A 277 -4.82 10.79 -35.33
N GLY A 278 -5.24 11.76 -34.51
CA GLY A 278 -6.62 12.20 -34.42
C GLY A 278 -7.56 11.18 -33.78
N GLY A 279 -8.85 11.51 -33.74
CA GLY A 279 -9.84 10.81 -32.91
C GLY A 279 -10.14 9.38 -33.37
N ASN A 280 -9.84 9.05 -34.63
CA ASN A 280 -10.06 7.73 -35.21
C ASN A 280 -8.77 6.92 -35.42
N GLY A 281 -7.61 7.50 -35.12
CA GLY A 281 -6.29 6.87 -35.28
C GLY A 281 -5.75 6.81 -36.72
N VAL A 282 -6.38 7.48 -37.68
CA VAL A 282 -5.98 7.53 -39.09
C VAL A 282 -5.26 8.83 -39.39
N VAL A 283 -3.95 8.72 -39.62
CA VAL A 283 -3.09 9.87 -39.91
C VAL A 283 -3.48 10.56 -41.22
N GLY A 284 -3.66 11.87 -41.17
CA GLY A 284 -3.80 12.76 -42.31
C GLY A 284 -5.21 12.88 -42.88
N ASP A 285 -6.24 12.45 -42.15
CA ASP A 285 -7.63 12.52 -42.62
C ASP A 285 -8.39 13.78 -42.17
N GLY A 286 -7.75 14.62 -41.33
CA GLY A 286 -8.23 15.93 -40.92
C GLY A 286 -9.01 15.95 -39.60
N ASP A 287 -9.07 14.83 -38.86
CA ASP A 287 -9.67 14.79 -37.52
C ASP A 287 -8.66 15.03 -36.37
N GLU A 288 -7.39 15.32 -36.70
CA GLU A 288 -6.36 15.67 -35.74
C GLU A 288 -6.68 16.98 -35.03
N SER A 289 -6.46 16.99 -33.71
CA SER A 289 -6.72 18.18 -32.92
C SER A 289 -5.73 18.34 -31.77
N LEU A 290 -5.36 19.58 -31.50
CA LEU A 290 -4.62 19.91 -30.31
C LEU A 290 -5.58 19.90 -29.13
N THR A 291 -5.42 18.93 -28.25
CA THR A 291 -6.04 18.91 -26.92
C THR A 291 -4.95 18.85 -25.88
N ALA A 292 -5.27 19.19 -24.64
CA ALA A 292 -4.34 19.09 -23.54
C ALA A 292 -5.05 18.59 -22.29
N GLN A 293 -4.31 17.87 -21.47
CA GLN A 293 -4.78 17.33 -20.20
C GLN A 293 -3.84 17.74 -19.07
N GLN A 294 -4.35 17.73 -17.84
CA GLN A 294 -3.59 18.07 -16.65
C GLN A 294 -3.86 17.04 -15.58
N GLN A 295 -2.81 16.74 -14.82
CA GLN A 295 -2.86 15.75 -13.76
C GLN A 295 -2.54 16.38 -12.41
N ALA A 296 -3.26 15.97 -11.37
CA ALA A 296 -2.99 16.42 -10.01
C ALA A 296 -1.86 15.60 -9.37
N MET A 297 -1.08 16.22 -8.49
CA MET A 297 -0.17 15.47 -7.64
C MET A 297 -0.97 14.70 -6.58
N PRO A 298 -0.55 13.48 -6.18
CA PRO A 298 -1.10 12.82 -5.00
C PRO A 298 -0.96 13.73 -3.78
N GLY A 299 -2.06 13.91 -3.04
CA GLY A 299 -2.08 14.81 -1.88
C GLY A 299 -2.20 16.30 -2.21
N VAL A 300 -2.72 16.66 -3.39
CA VAL A 300 -3.03 18.05 -3.79
C VAL A 300 -3.62 18.88 -2.63
N GLY A 301 -2.98 20.00 -2.30
CA GLY A 301 -3.38 20.91 -1.22
C GLY A 301 -3.00 20.46 0.20
N ALA A 302 -2.51 19.23 0.39
CA ALA A 302 -2.00 18.72 1.67
C ALA A 302 -0.85 17.69 1.48
N PRO A 303 0.19 18.00 0.69
CA PRO A 303 1.09 16.98 0.15
C PRO A 303 2.04 16.38 1.21
N LEU A 304 2.14 17.02 2.38
CA LEU A 304 2.89 16.55 3.55
C LEU A 304 2.16 15.49 4.39
N VAL A 305 0.83 15.40 4.28
CA VAL A 305 0.00 14.57 5.16
C VAL A 305 -1.04 13.72 4.42
N ALA A 306 -1.23 13.95 3.12
CA ALA A 306 -2.17 13.22 2.29
C ALA A 306 -1.47 12.51 1.12
N ASN A 307 -2.02 11.36 0.75
CA ASN A 307 -1.61 10.59 -0.43
C ASN A 307 -2.84 10.07 -1.19
N THR A 308 -3.86 10.91 -1.31
CA THR A 308 -5.11 10.56 -1.99
C THR A 308 -4.81 10.26 -3.47
N PRO A 309 -5.18 9.06 -3.97
CA PRO A 309 -4.95 8.70 -5.36
C PRO A 309 -5.62 9.66 -6.33
N GLN A 310 -5.00 9.84 -7.49
CA GLN A 310 -5.51 10.61 -8.61
C GLN A 310 -5.80 9.68 -9.77
N VAL A 311 -6.87 9.96 -10.52
CA VAL A 311 -7.27 9.13 -11.66
C VAL A 311 -6.26 9.30 -12.78
N ILE A 312 -5.89 8.20 -13.44
CA ILE A 312 -5.14 8.23 -14.70
C ILE A 312 -6.16 8.55 -15.80
N HIS A 313 -5.94 9.67 -16.48
CA HIS A 313 -6.83 10.12 -17.55
C HIS A 313 -6.43 9.56 -18.93
N ASP A 314 -5.15 9.22 -19.12
CA ASP A 314 -4.60 8.90 -20.43
C ASP A 314 -3.91 7.52 -20.50
N HIS A 315 -4.03 6.92 -21.67
CA HIS A 315 -3.38 5.68 -22.08
C HIS A 315 -3.04 5.76 -23.57
N TYR A 316 -2.14 4.90 -24.03
CA TYR A 316 -1.83 4.79 -25.46
C TYR A 316 -2.69 3.69 -26.08
N ASP A 317 -3.53 4.03 -27.06
CA ASP A 317 -4.22 3.03 -27.88
C ASP A 317 -3.37 2.64 -29.10
N ASN A 318 -2.61 3.58 -29.65
CA ASN A 318 -1.86 3.44 -30.89
C ASN A 318 -0.42 3.94 -30.70
N LYS A 319 0.47 3.07 -30.21
CA LYS A 319 1.90 3.41 -30.15
C LYS A 319 2.50 3.42 -31.58
N PRO A 320 3.22 4.48 -32.00
CA PRO A 320 4.00 4.44 -33.23
C PRO A 320 5.13 3.41 -33.21
#